data_AF-A0A7C7K044-F1
#
_entry.id   AF-A0A7C7K044-F1
#
_cell.length_a   1.000
_cell.length_b   1.000
_cell.length_c   1.000
_cell.angle_alpha   90.00
_cell.angle_beta   90.00
_cell.angle_gamma   90.00
#
_symmetry.space_group_name_H-M   'P 1'
#
loop_
_entity.id
_entity.type
_entity.pdbx_description
1 polymer ?
#
loop_
_entity_poly.entity_id
_entity_poly.type
_entity_poly.pdbx_seq_one_letter_code
_entity_poly.pdbx_strand_id
1 'polypeptide(L)'
;MKKYILINTVTLVAILLTAPVLTYGQLRTDIPYQNIRETIAGNPSVPGLLNAQNFQMNHSFSMSMTNIGGMSIGVGAYTNSFSLFLTPALSLNTQVSLIQPTMGSMQNQGNVFYGVGLNYKASENSFFSFQINNYPTYYRRPNQHLQLRGY
;
A
#
# COMPACT_ATOMS: atom_id res chain seq x y z
N MET A 1 19.53 -36.07 -45.44
CA MET A 1 18.59 -36.09 -44.29
C MET A 1 19.05 -35.21 -43.12
N LYS A 2 20.30 -35.29 -42.65
CA LYS A 2 20.80 -34.48 -41.50
C LYS A 2 20.68 -32.95 -41.65
N LYS A 3 20.87 -32.40 -42.85
CA LYS A 3 20.74 -30.95 -43.12
C LYS A 3 19.31 -30.42 -42.91
N TYR A 4 18.30 -31.19 -43.30
CA TYR A 4 16.88 -30.82 -43.12
C TYR A 4 16.46 -30.89 -41.65
N ILE A 5 17.00 -31.85 -40.89
CA ILE A 5 16.78 -31.96 -39.44
C ILE A 5 17.41 -30.75 -38.72
N LEU A 6 18.61 -30.33 -39.13
CA LEU A 6 19.31 -29.16 -38.58
C LEU A 6 18.53 -27.87 -38.87
N ILE A 7 18.08 -27.68 -40.10
CA ILE A 7 17.29 -26.49 -40.47
C ILE A 7 15.99 -26.45 -39.67
N ASN A 8 15.29 -27.58 -39.52
CA ASN A 8 14.02 -27.65 -38.80
C ASN A 8 14.17 -27.42 -37.29
N THR A 9 15.30 -27.83 -36.71
CA THR A 9 15.61 -27.54 -35.30
C THR A 9 15.96 -26.07 -35.09
N VAL A 10 16.70 -25.45 -36.02
CA VAL A 10 17.03 -24.02 -35.94
C VAL A 10 15.79 -23.14 -36.09
N THR A 11 14.88 -23.46 -37.00
CA THR A 11 13.60 -22.71 -37.13
C THR A 11 12.71 -22.88 -35.90
N LEU A 12 12.65 -24.07 -35.30
CA LEU A 12 11.85 -24.31 -34.11
C LEU A 12 12.37 -23.52 -32.90
N VAL A 13 13.69 -23.45 -32.74
CA VAL A 13 14.34 -22.63 -31.70
C VAL A 13 14.10 -21.13 -31.92
N ALA A 14 14.16 -20.66 -33.17
CA ALA A 14 13.90 -19.25 -33.50
C ALA A 14 12.44 -18.83 -33.20
N ILE A 15 11.47 -19.72 -33.43
CA ILE A 15 10.05 -19.50 -33.09
C ILE A 15 9.86 -19.45 -31.57
N LEU A 16 10.52 -20.35 -30.83
CA LEU A 16 10.43 -20.39 -29.37
C LEU A 16 10.97 -19.11 -28.69
N LEU A 17 12.03 -18.52 -29.25
CA LEU A 17 12.66 -17.31 -28.72
C LEU A 17 11.87 -16.03 -28.98
N THR A 18 10.98 -16.02 -29.98
CA THR A 18 10.21 -14.83 -30.38
C THR A 18 8.78 -14.81 -29.83
N ALA A 19 8.25 -15.95 -29.40
CA ALA A 19 6.95 -16.09 -28.75
C ALA A 19 6.71 -15.20 -27.51
N PRO A 20 7.69 -14.93 -26.61
CA PRO A 20 7.43 -14.14 -25.39
C PRO A 20 7.29 -12.63 -25.65
N VAL A 21 7.58 -12.13 -26.86
CA VAL A 21 7.51 -10.69 -27.16
C VAL A 21 6.06 -10.22 -27.34
N LEU A 22 5.12 -11.14 -27.58
CA LEU A 22 3.69 -10.84 -27.74
C LEU A 22 2.91 -10.84 -26.41
N THR A 23 3.50 -11.31 -25.32
CA THR A 23 2.90 -11.22 -23.99
C THR A 23 3.20 -9.86 -23.36
N TYR A 24 2.66 -8.80 -23.96
CA TYR A 24 2.57 -7.50 -23.32
C TYR A 24 1.72 -7.64 -22.05
N GLY A 25 2.29 -7.22 -20.92
CA GLY A 25 1.73 -7.39 -19.59
C GLY A 25 0.37 -6.71 -19.42
N GLN A 26 -0.70 -7.49 -19.55
CA GLN A 26 -2.05 -7.07 -19.18
C GLN A 26 -2.35 -7.26 -17.68
N LEU A 27 -1.37 -7.69 -16.87
CA LEU A 27 -1.59 -7.99 -15.45
C LEU A 27 -1.48 -6.78 -14.49
N ARG A 28 -1.60 -5.54 -15.00
CA ARG A 28 -1.52 -4.33 -14.17
C ARG A 28 -2.64 -3.31 -14.36
N THR A 29 -3.52 -3.49 -15.34
CA THR A 29 -4.63 -2.56 -15.60
C THR A 29 -5.88 -2.84 -14.76
N ASP A 30 -6.05 -4.08 -14.31
CA ASP A 30 -7.23 -4.52 -13.53
C ASP A 30 -6.94 -4.70 -12.03
N ILE A 31 -5.93 -4.02 -11.50
CA ILE A 31 -5.82 -3.90 -10.05
C ILE A 31 -6.76 -2.76 -9.67
N PRO A 32 -7.90 -3.03 -9.00
CA PRO A 32 -8.71 -1.93 -8.48
C PRO A 32 -7.80 -1.08 -7.63
N TYR A 33 -7.74 0.22 -7.93
CA TYR A 33 -7.01 1.19 -7.12
C TYR A 33 -7.71 1.23 -5.75
N GLN A 34 -7.35 0.31 -4.86
CA GLN A 34 -7.83 0.31 -3.49
C GLN A 34 -7.10 1.44 -2.77
N ASN A 35 -7.64 2.65 -2.94
CA ASN A 35 -7.62 3.60 -1.85
C ASN A 35 -8.15 2.85 -0.63
N ILE A 36 -7.41 2.91 0.47
CA ILE A 36 -7.66 2.23 1.76
C ILE A 36 -9.02 2.62 2.39
N ARG A 37 -9.88 3.32 1.65
CA ARG A 37 -11.18 3.84 2.05
C ARG A 37 -12.38 3.02 1.55
N GLU A 38 -12.20 2.02 0.68
CA GLU A 38 -13.35 1.28 0.12
C GLU A 38 -13.19 -0.23 0.30
N THR A 39 -13.59 -0.72 1.46
CA THR A 39 -14.13 -2.08 1.59
C THR A 39 -15.35 -2.01 2.49
N ILE A 40 -16.42 -1.46 1.91
CA ILE A 40 -17.79 -1.50 2.43
C ILE A 40 -18.52 -2.58 1.61
N ALA A 41 -18.27 -3.87 1.88
CA ALA A 41 -19.12 -4.98 1.41
C ALA A 41 -18.60 -6.31 1.95
N GLY A 42 -19.02 -6.69 3.15
CA GLY A 42 -18.80 -8.02 3.69
C GLY A 42 -19.29 -8.06 5.12
N ASN A 43 -20.41 -8.75 5.35
CA ASN A 43 -21.02 -8.93 6.67
C ASN A 43 -20.37 -10.10 7.40
N PRO A 44 -19.66 -9.88 8.52
CA PRO A 44 -19.57 -10.87 9.59
C PRO A 44 -20.43 -10.39 10.76
N SER A 45 -21.52 -11.09 11.07
CA SER A 45 -22.35 -10.77 12.25
C SER A 45 -21.69 -11.27 13.53
N VAL A 46 -21.29 -10.36 14.42
CA VAL A 46 -20.91 -10.68 15.82
C VAL A 46 -21.77 -9.79 16.75
N PRO A 47 -22.58 -10.35 17.66
CA PRO A 47 -23.51 -9.58 18.48
C PRO A 47 -22.89 -9.14 19.81
N GLY A 48 -23.16 -7.89 20.20
CA GLY A 48 -22.98 -7.36 21.57
C GLY A 48 -21.87 -6.32 21.72
N LEU A 49 -22.24 -5.03 21.84
CA LEU A 49 -21.41 -3.82 22.06
C LEU A 49 -20.29 -3.55 21.02
N LEU A 50 -19.65 -4.60 20.52
CA LEU A 50 -18.85 -4.73 19.32
C LEU A 50 -19.72 -5.28 18.19
N ASN A 51 -20.80 -4.57 17.86
CA ASN A 51 -21.52 -4.90 16.63
C ASN A 51 -20.50 -4.79 15.49
N ALA A 52 -20.32 -5.84 14.71
CA ALA A 52 -19.33 -5.87 13.62
C ALA A 52 -19.52 -4.77 12.56
N GLN A 53 -20.68 -4.09 12.58
CA GLN A 53 -20.92 -2.89 11.78
C GLN A 53 -20.17 -1.65 12.31
N ASN A 54 -19.96 -1.58 13.62
CA ASN A 54 -19.29 -0.47 14.28
C ASN A 54 -17.80 -0.73 14.49
N PHE A 55 -17.35 -1.98 14.29
CA PHE A 55 -15.98 -2.40 14.49
C PHE A 55 -15.41 -2.93 13.18
N GLN A 56 -14.33 -2.32 12.70
CA GLN A 56 -13.62 -2.77 11.52
C GLN A 56 -12.13 -2.89 11.83
N MET A 57 -11.55 -4.04 11.50
CA MET A 57 -10.12 -4.27 11.59
C MET A 57 -9.61 -4.75 10.25
N ASN A 58 -8.70 -4.00 9.63
CA ASN A 58 -8.10 -4.35 8.36
C ASN A 58 -6.62 -4.65 8.55
N HIS A 59 -6.15 -5.70 7.90
CA HIS A 59 -4.76 -6.12 7.89
C HIS A 59 -4.24 -6.04 6.46
N SER A 60 -3.07 -5.43 6.27
CA SER A 60 -2.45 -5.30 4.97
C SER A 60 -0.97 -5.64 5.07
N PHE A 61 -0.48 -6.38 4.08
CA PHE A 61 0.91 -6.75 3.95
C PHE A 61 1.37 -6.26 2.58
N SER A 62 2.47 -5.53 2.55
CA SER A 62 3.08 -5.03 1.33
C SER A 62 4.57 -5.33 1.34
N MET A 63 5.11 -5.65 0.18
CA MET A 63 6.53 -5.87 -0.02
C MET A 63 6.96 -5.06 -1.24
N SER A 64 8.03 -4.29 -1.08
CA SER A 64 8.64 -3.53 -2.16
C SER A 64 10.09 -3.96 -2.29
N MET A 65 10.57 -4.08 -3.52
CA MET A 65 11.95 -4.43 -3.81
C MET A 65 12.45 -3.53 -4.92
N THR A 66 13.62 -2.94 -4.72
CA THR A 66 14.31 -2.12 -5.71
C THR A 66 15.74 -2.62 -5.85
N ASN A 67 16.29 -2.53 -7.05
CA ASN A 67 17.67 -2.90 -7.33
C ASN A 67 18.39 -1.67 -7.86
N ILE A 68 19.44 -1.24 -7.17
CA ILE A 68 20.25 -0.07 -7.54
C ILE A 68 21.71 -0.52 -7.60
N GLY A 69 22.30 -0.47 -8.79
CA GLY A 69 23.73 -0.75 -8.99
C GLY A 69 24.17 -2.17 -8.59
N GLY A 70 23.28 -3.17 -8.71
CA GLY A 70 23.56 -4.56 -8.31
C GLY A 70 23.28 -4.86 -6.84
N MET A 71 22.86 -3.87 -6.04
CA MET A 71 22.40 -4.06 -4.67
C MET A 71 20.87 -4.12 -4.63
N SER A 72 20.37 -5.26 -4.17
CA SER A 72 18.94 -5.49 -3.92
C SER A 72 18.54 -4.94 -2.55
N ILE A 73 17.61 -4.00 -2.54
CA ILE A 73 16.99 -3.45 -1.33
C ILE A 73 15.54 -3.90 -1.30
N GLY A 74 15.15 -4.61 -0.25
CA GLY A 74 13.79 -5.08 -0.02
C GLY A 74 13.23 -4.48 1.26
N VAL A 75 11.97 -4.05 1.23
CA VAL A 75 11.25 -3.52 2.39
C VAL A 75 9.87 -4.17 2.45
N GLY A 76 9.59 -4.86 3.55
CA GLY A 76 8.27 -5.35 3.90
C GLY A 76 7.58 -4.38 4.86
N ALA A 77 6.29 -4.15 4.66
CA ALA A 77 5.47 -3.37 5.57
C ALA A 77 4.17 -4.11 5.88
N TYR A 78 3.89 -4.26 7.16
CA TYR A 78 2.63 -4.76 7.69
C TYR A 78 1.87 -3.59 8.31
N THR A 79 0.62 -3.36 7.90
CA THR A 79 -0.24 -2.33 8.49
C THR A 79 -1.54 -2.93 8.96
N ASN A 80 -1.85 -2.69 10.23
CA ASN A 80 -3.14 -2.98 10.83
C ASN A 80 -3.87 -1.67 11.12
N SER A 81 -5.10 -1.53 10.63
CA SER A 81 -5.98 -0.40 10.96
C SER A 81 -7.21 -0.91 11.68
N PHE A 82 -7.58 -0.23 12.75
CA PHE A 82 -8.73 -0.50 13.58
C PHE A 82 -9.62 0.74 13.62
N SER A 83 -10.92 0.56 13.37
CA SER A 83 -11.92 1.62 13.43
C SER A 83 -13.09 1.13 14.27
N LEU A 84 -13.44 1.91 15.30
CA LEU A 84 -14.53 1.63 16.22
C LEU A 84 -15.45 2.85 16.33
N PHE A 85 -16.72 2.69 16.00
CA PHE A 85 -17.78 3.67 16.28
C PHE A 85 -18.34 3.39 17.67
N LEU A 86 -17.94 4.21 18.64
CA LEU A 86 -18.40 4.13 20.03
C LEU A 86 -19.86 4.61 20.14
N THR A 87 -20.20 5.66 19.39
CA THR A 87 -21.56 6.16 19.21
C THR A 87 -21.74 6.64 17.78
N PRO A 88 -22.97 6.93 17.30
CA PRO A 88 -23.18 7.52 15.97
C PRO A 88 -22.45 8.85 15.76
N ALA A 89 -22.07 9.53 16.85
CA ALA A 89 -21.35 10.79 16.86
C ALA A 89 -19.86 10.64 17.20
N LEU A 90 -19.39 9.49 17.68
CA LEU A 90 -18.02 9.31 18.17
C LEU A 90 -17.35 8.11 17.50
N SER A 91 -16.26 8.35 16.76
CA SER A 91 -15.44 7.31 16.16
C SER A 91 -13.99 7.36 16.64
N LEU A 92 -13.44 6.19 16.94
CA LEU A 92 -12.05 5.97 17.27
C LEU A 92 -11.40 5.22 16.11
N ASN A 93 -10.31 5.73 15.59
CA ASN A 93 -9.53 5.14 14.52
C ASN A 93 -8.10 4.98 15.01
N THR A 94 -7.52 3.81 14.84
CA THR A 94 -6.14 3.53 15.17
C THR A 94 -5.48 2.80 14.02
N GLN A 95 -4.18 3.02 13.84
CA GLN A 95 -3.41 2.38 12.79
C GLN A 95 -2.02 2.11 13.32
N VAL A 96 -1.49 0.94 13.02
CA VAL A 96 -0.13 0.53 13.36
C VAL A 96 0.50 -0.08 12.13
N SER A 97 1.67 0.42 11.74
CA SER A 97 2.44 -0.03 10.60
C SER A 97 3.85 -0.42 11.04
N LEU A 98 4.22 -1.68 10.83
CA LEU A 98 5.59 -2.17 11.02
C LEU A 98 6.28 -2.22 9.66
N ILE A 99 7.38 -1.49 9.50
CA ILE A 99 8.18 -1.47 8.28
C ILE A 99 9.54 -2.10 8.60
N GLN A 100 9.86 -3.20 7.94
CA GLN A 100 11.10 -3.95 8.12
C GLN A 100 11.84 -4.05 6.78
N PRO A 101 13.10 -3.60 6.70
CA PRO A 101 13.98 -3.96 5.59
C PRO A 101 14.16 -5.49 5.55
N THR A 102 13.80 -6.12 4.43
CA THR A 102 13.87 -7.56 4.22
C THR A 102 15.10 -8.00 3.42
N MET A 103 15.71 -7.10 2.65
CA MET A 103 16.92 -7.38 1.85
C MET A 103 17.82 -6.14 1.73
N GLY A 104 19.13 -6.34 1.72
CA GLY A 104 20.14 -5.29 1.55
C GLY A 104 20.93 -4.99 2.83
N SER A 105 22.08 -4.32 2.68
CA SER A 105 23.00 -3.96 3.78
C SER A 105 22.53 -2.79 4.64
N MET A 106 21.30 -2.29 4.44
CA MET A 106 20.73 -1.29 5.33
C MET A 106 20.49 -1.94 6.69
N GLN A 107 21.04 -1.30 7.74
CA GLN A 107 20.86 -1.69 9.14
C GLN A 107 19.42 -2.19 9.40
N ASN A 108 19.32 -3.40 9.96
CA ASN A 108 18.08 -4.17 10.25
C ASN A 108 17.08 -3.50 11.21
N GLN A 109 17.11 -2.18 11.38
CA GLN A 109 16.22 -1.46 12.28
C GLN A 109 14.86 -1.29 11.59
N GLY A 110 13.95 -2.22 11.90
CA GLY A 110 12.54 -2.04 11.61
C GLY A 110 11.99 -0.82 12.34
N ASN A 111 11.12 -0.07 11.66
CA ASN A 111 10.46 1.10 12.24
C ASN A 111 8.98 0.77 12.48
N VAL A 112 8.48 1.19 13.63
CA VAL A 112 7.06 1.07 13.97
C VAL A 112 6.44 2.45 13.89
N PHE A 113 5.43 2.59 13.06
CA PHE A 113 4.60 3.77 12.97
C PHE A 113 3.23 3.48 13.56
N TYR A 114 2.66 4.46 14.24
CA TYR A 114 1.33 4.34 14.79
C TYR A 114 0.58 5.66 14.69
N GLY A 115 -0.73 5.58 14.63
CA GLY A 115 -1.64 6.71 14.61
C GLY A 115 -2.91 6.38 15.39
N VAL A 116 -3.42 7.37 16.11
CA VAL A 116 -4.67 7.31 16.86
C VAL A 116 -5.45 8.58 16.54
N GLY A 117 -6.72 8.43 16.19
CA GLY A 117 -7.62 9.49 15.81
C GLY A 117 -8.97 9.32 16.48
N LEU A 118 -9.44 10.34 17.18
CA LEU A 118 -10.76 10.39 17.79
C LEU A 118 -11.57 11.51 17.10
N ASN A 119 -12.72 11.16 16.54
CA ASN A 119 -13.61 12.13 15.91
C ASN A 119 -14.94 12.15 16.66
N TYR A 120 -15.36 13.35 17.06
CA TYR A 120 -16.62 13.59 17.76
C TYR A 120 -17.45 14.62 17.00
N LYS A 121 -18.69 14.27 16.65
CA LYS A 121 -19.66 15.16 16.02
C LYS A 121 -20.56 15.74 17.11
N ALA A 122 -20.35 17.00 17.46
CA ALA A 122 -21.12 17.68 18.50
C ALA A 122 -22.52 18.10 18.02
N SER A 123 -22.68 18.44 16.74
CA SER A 123 -23.96 18.79 16.11
C SER A 123 -23.93 18.43 14.62
N GLU A 124 -25.01 18.68 13.88
CA GLU A 124 -25.00 18.46 12.42
C GLU A 124 -23.88 19.22 11.70
N ASN A 125 -23.50 20.40 12.22
CA ASN A 125 -22.54 21.30 11.60
C ASN A 125 -21.25 21.51 12.43
N SER A 126 -21.08 20.77 13.53
CA SER A 126 -19.92 20.92 14.42
C SER A 126 -19.26 19.57 14.66
N PHE A 127 -17.96 19.50 14.37
CA PHE A 127 -17.16 18.31 14.60
C PHE A 127 -15.82 18.68 15.23
N PHE A 128 -15.31 17.78 16.07
CA PHE A 128 -14.00 17.83 16.70
C PHE A 128 -13.23 16.60 16.25
N SER A 129 -11.99 16.80 15.80
CA SER A 129 -11.09 15.71 15.43
C SER A 129 -9.77 15.88 16.17
N PHE A 130 -9.39 14.84 16.90
CA PHE A 130 -8.13 14.77 17.61
C PHE A 130 -7.30 13.65 17.01
N GLN A 131 -6.09 13.95 16.53
CA GLN A 131 -5.25 12.97 15.87
C GLN A 131 -3.82 13.08 16.37
N ILE A 132 -3.24 11.95 16.77
CA ILE A 132 -1.83 11.80 17.11
C ILE A 132 -1.27 10.72 16.20
N ASN A 133 -0.16 10.99 15.54
CA ASN A 133 0.55 9.97 14.79
C ASN A 133 2.06 10.18 14.85
N ASN A 134 2.79 9.11 14.61
CA ASN A 134 4.24 9.09 14.55
C ASN A 134 4.75 8.83 13.13
N TYR A 135 3.91 9.00 12.12
CA TYR A 135 4.35 8.83 10.73
C TYR A 135 5.46 9.82 10.41
N PRO A 136 6.49 9.41 9.65
CA PRO A 136 7.55 10.30 9.26
C PRO A 136 6.92 11.28 8.28
N THR A 137 6.51 12.43 8.80
CA THR A 137 6.05 13.55 8.00
C THR A 137 7.31 14.08 7.37
N TYR A 138 7.63 13.58 6.17
CA TYR A 138 8.57 14.26 5.31
C TYR A 138 7.95 15.63 5.04
N TYR A 139 8.34 16.62 5.84
CA TYR A 139 8.24 18.02 5.47
C TYR A 139 9.09 18.14 4.20
N ARG A 140 8.50 17.82 3.05
CA ARG A 140 8.92 18.40 1.79
C ARG A 140 8.71 19.88 2.02
N ARG A 141 9.79 20.58 2.39
CA ARG A 141 9.85 22.02 2.26
C ARG A 141 9.38 22.28 0.83
N PRO A 142 8.22 22.90 0.60
CA PRO A 142 7.95 23.40 -0.72
C PRO A 142 9.13 24.32 -1.00
N ASN A 143 9.94 23.99 -2.01
CA ASN A 143 11.02 24.87 -2.42
C ASN A 143 10.34 26.19 -2.80
N GLN A 144 10.34 27.14 -1.88
CA GLN A 144 9.91 28.51 -2.09
C GLN A 144 10.98 29.18 -2.93
N HIS A 145 11.11 28.76 -4.20
CA HIS A 145 11.55 29.71 -5.21
C HIS A 145 10.36 30.63 -5.46
N LEU A 146 10.22 31.62 -4.57
CA LEU A 146 9.58 32.88 -4.92
C LEU A 146 10.34 33.40 -6.14
N GLN A 147 9.83 33.10 -7.33
CA GLN A 147 10.14 33.91 -8.48
C GLN A 147 9.48 35.27 -8.19
N LEU A 148 10.26 36.17 -7.60
CA LEU A 148 10.04 37.60 -7.71
C LEU A 148 10.09 37.92 -9.21
N ARG A 149 8.95 37.80 -9.89
CA ARG A 149 8.72 38.58 -11.10
C ARG A 149 8.61 40.02 -10.63
N GLY A 150 9.72 40.72 -10.74
CA GLY A 150 9.74 42.19 -10.70
C GLY A 150 8.86 42.73 -11.82
N TYR A 151 8.19 43.85 -11.48
CA TYR A 151 7.55 44.87 -12.32
C TYR A 151 6.98 44.45 -13.67
#